data_AF-A0A2A3E956-F1
#
_entry.id   AF-A0A2A3E956-F1
#
_cell.length_a   1.000
_cell.length_b   1.000
_cell.length_c   1.000
_cell.angle_alpha   90.00
_cell.angle_beta   90.00
_cell.angle_gamma   90.00
#
_symmetry.space_group_name_H-M   'P 1'
#
loop_
_entity.id
_entity.type
_entity.pdbx_description
1 polymer ?
#
loop_
_entity_poly.entity_id
_entity_poly.type
_entity_poly.pdbx_seq_one_letter_code
_entity_poly.pdbx_strand_id
1 'polypeptide(L)'
;MNLRSHLSSSPRNAQSSVEVRERGGEPPVWCIYATVALVAVACYLNALGGDFVHDDIPAVVRNKDVLAQTPLTTLLKNDFWGTPMRDVNSHKSYRPLTTLTFRSLKFYKIL
;
A
#
# COMPACT_ATOMS: atom_id res chain seq x y z
N MET A 1 47.55 -23.86 68.53
CA MET A 1 48.41 -23.65 67.35
C MET A 1 47.68 -24.22 66.15
N ASN A 2 47.34 -23.36 65.18
CA ASN A 2 46.73 -23.61 63.85
C ASN A 2 45.33 -24.24 63.80
N LEU A 3 44.50 -23.96 62.78
CA LEU A 3 44.06 -22.75 62.07
C LEU A 3 42.87 -23.23 61.22
N ARG A 4 41.90 -22.36 60.95
CA ARG A 4 40.69 -22.63 60.14
C ARG A 4 40.98 -23.31 58.78
N SER A 5 40.05 -24.16 58.34
CA SER A 5 39.45 -23.98 57.00
C SER A 5 38.02 -24.53 56.96
N HIS A 6 37.08 -23.58 56.98
CA HIS A 6 35.77 -23.74 56.35
C HIS A 6 35.96 -24.12 54.87
N LEU A 7 35.03 -24.91 54.33
CA LEU A 7 34.47 -24.86 52.96
C LEU A 7 33.47 -26.03 52.87
N SER A 8 32.22 -25.85 53.31
CA SER A 8 31.09 -25.58 52.40
C SER A 8 31.11 -26.48 51.16
N SER A 9 30.62 -27.72 51.31
CA SER A 9 30.27 -28.58 50.18
C SER A 9 28.98 -28.04 49.55
N SER A 10 29.15 -27.02 48.72
CA SER A 10 28.13 -26.45 47.86
C SER A 10 27.63 -27.50 46.85
N PRO A 11 26.31 -27.72 46.69
CA PRO A 11 25.78 -28.60 45.66
C PRO A 11 25.88 -27.86 44.32
N ARG A 12 27.00 -28.03 43.62
CA ARG A 12 27.31 -27.29 42.38
C ARG A 12 26.88 -27.96 41.09
N ASN A 13 25.91 -28.87 41.11
CA ASN A 13 25.59 -29.63 39.89
C ASN A 13 24.09 -29.93 39.69
N ALA A 14 23.24 -28.92 39.85
CA ALA A 14 21.83 -29.01 39.44
C ALA A 14 21.29 -27.73 38.78
N GLN A 15 22.12 -26.72 38.56
CA GLN A 15 21.69 -25.41 38.04
C GLN A 15 22.14 -25.10 36.62
N SER A 16 23.02 -25.89 35.99
CA SER A 16 23.43 -25.66 34.60
C SER A 16 22.44 -26.16 33.56
N SER A 17 21.44 -26.96 33.96
CA SER A 17 20.52 -27.64 33.03
C SER A 17 19.16 -26.95 32.88
N VAL A 18 18.87 -25.91 33.67
CA VAL A 18 17.53 -25.27 33.71
C VAL A 18 17.54 -23.84 33.14
N GLU A 19 18.71 -23.27 32.83
CA GLU A 19 18.84 -21.96 32.21
C GLU A 19 18.97 -21.99 30.67
N VAL A 20 18.69 -23.14 30.04
CA VAL A 20 18.32 -23.19 28.61
C VAL A 20 16.80 -23.07 28.51
N ARG A 21 16.25 -22.05 29.17
CA ARG A 21 14.84 -21.69 29.09
C ARG A 21 14.67 -20.79 27.88
N GLU A 22 14.17 -21.40 26.81
CA GLU A 22 13.58 -20.82 25.60
C GLU A 22 13.93 -19.34 25.35
N ARG A 23 15.03 -19.08 24.63
CA ARG A 23 15.06 -17.88 23.78
C ARG A 23 14.12 -18.15 22.62
N GLY A 24 12.83 -17.94 22.86
CA GLY A 24 11.84 -17.81 21.79
C GLY A 24 12.38 -16.80 20.79
N GLY A 25 12.75 -17.30 19.61
CA GLY A 25 13.28 -16.49 18.53
C GLY A 25 12.16 -15.64 17.97
N GLU A 26 11.93 -14.47 18.57
CA GLU A 26 11.01 -13.49 18.01
C GLU A 26 11.43 -13.22 16.56
N PRO A 27 10.50 -13.37 15.60
CA PRO A 27 10.84 -13.16 14.20
C PRO A 27 11.31 -11.72 14.04
N PRO A 28 12.35 -11.47 13.21
CA PRO A 28 12.76 -10.12 12.88
C PRO A 28 11.58 -9.28 12.40
N VAL A 29 11.53 -8.01 12.79
CA VAL A 29 10.39 -7.12 12.47
C VAL A 29 10.14 -7.01 10.95
N TRP A 30 11.18 -7.14 10.12
CA TRP A 30 11.03 -7.18 8.67
C TRP A 30 10.18 -8.36 8.18
N CYS A 31 10.20 -9.51 8.87
CA CYS A 31 9.37 -10.67 8.53
C CYS A 31 7.89 -10.30 8.66
N ILE A 32 7.52 -9.54 9.70
CA ILE A 32 6.14 -9.09 9.91
C ILE A 32 5.71 -8.18 8.75
N TYR A 33 6.53 -7.19 8.40
CA TYR A 33 6.23 -6.30 7.27
C TYR A 33 6.15 -7.06 5.94
N ALA A 34 7.05 -8.03 5.71
CA ALA A 34 7.03 -8.87 4.51
C ALA A 34 5.76 -9.73 4.44
N THR A 35 5.35 -10.35 5.55
CA THR A 35 4.11 -11.12 5.61
C THR A 35 2.89 -10.24 5.32
N VAL A 36 2.81 -9.05 5.94
CA VAL A 36 1.70 -8.12 5.68
C VAL A 36 1.67 -7.68 4.22
N ALA A 37 2.82 -7.34 3.64
CA ALA A 37 2.92 -6.96 2.24
C ALA A 37 2.51 -8.11 1.30
N LEU A 38 2.98 -9.33 1.57
CA LEU A 38 2.64 -10.52 0.76
C LEU A 38 1.14 -10.84 0.82
N VAL A 39 0.52 -10.78 2.00
CA VAL A 39 -0.92 -11.00 2.15
C VAL A 39 -1.70 -9.92 1.42
N ALA A 40 -1.31 -8.64 1.57
CA ALA A 40 -1.95 -7.54 0.86
C ALA A 40 -1.87 -7.72 -0.67
N VAL A 41 -0.68 -8.07 -1.20
CA VAL A 41 -0.49 -8.37 -2.62
C VAL A 41 -1.37 -9.53 -3.04
N ALA A 42 -1.33 -10.67 -2.33
CA ALA A 42 -2.10 -11.86 -2.67
C ALA A 42 -3.61 -11.60 -2.73
N CYS A 43 -4.14 -10.81 -1.78
CA CYS A 43 -5.55 -10.38 -1.81
C CYS A 43 -5.86 -9.51 -3.05
N TYR A 44 -4.93 -8.64 -3.45
CA TYR A 44 -5.12 -7.72 -4.58
C TYR A 44 -4.85 -8.34 -5.95
N LEU A 45 -4.15 -9.47 -6.03
CA LEU A 45 -3.86 -10.16 -7.31
C LEU A 45 -5.16 -10.49 -8.08
N ASN A 46 -6.22 -10.88 -7.37
CA ASN A 46 -7.51 -11.18 -7.97
C ASN A 46 -8.20 -9.94 -8.57
N ALA A 47 -7.80 -8.73 -8.18
CA ALA A 47 -8.35 -7.48 -8.70
C ALA A 47 -7.63 -6.98 -9.96
N LEU A 48 -6.46 -7.54 -10.33
CA LEU A 48 -5.67 -7.07 -11.47
C LEU A 48 -6.39 -7.25 -12.82
N GLY A 49 -7.28 -8.24 -12.92
CA GLY A 49 -8.11 -8.48 -14.11
C GLY A 49 -9.51 -7.86 -14.04
N GLY A 50 -9.77 -6.99 -13.05
CA GLY A 50 -11.07 -6.35 -12.88
C GLY A 50 -11.38 -5.34 -13.99
N ASP A 51 -12.65 -5.28 -14.38
CA ASP A 51 -13.15 -4.25 -15.29
C ASP A 51 -13.36 -2.91 -14.58
N PHE A 52 -13.53 -1.85 -15.38
CA PHE A 52 -13.89 -0.53 -14.88
C PHE A 52 -15.27 -0.55 -14.21
N VAL A 53 -15.33 -0.04 -12.97
CA VAL A 53 -16.57 0.02 -12.19
C VAL A 53 -17.15 1.44 -12.17
N HIS A 54 -18.14 1.68 -11.30
CA HIS A 54 -19.01 2.85 -11.31
C HIS A 54 -18.34 4.21 -11.57
N ASP A 55 -17.26 4.53 -10.86
CA ASP A 55 -16.58 5.83 -11.00
C ASP A 55 -15.55 5.84 -12.13
N ASP A 56 -14.95 4.70 -12.46
CA ASP A 56 -13.95 4.61 -13.51
C ASP A 56 -14.56 4.83 -14.89
N ILE A 57 -15.79 4.36 -15.09
CA ILE A 57 -16.50 4.49 -16.36
C ILE A 57 -16.67 5.96 -16.77
N PRO A 58 -17.31 6.84 -15.98
CA PRO A 58 -17.43 8.24 -16.34
C PRO A 58 -16.10 8.99 -16.32
N ALA A 59 -15.15 8.65 -15.44
CA ALA A 59 -13.87 9.37 -15.33
C ALA A 59 -12.85 9.01 -16.43
N VAL A 60 -12.79 7.75 -16.86
CA VAL A 60 -11.72 7.23 -17.74
C VAL A 60 -12.25 6.76 -19.09
N VAL A 61 -13.41 6.09 -19.10
CA VAL A 61 -13.94 5.46 -20.33
C VAL A 61 -14.76 6.45 -21.16
N ARG A 62 -15.60 7.26 -20.52
CA ARG A 62 -16.55 8.18 -21.18
C ARG A 62 -16.13 9.65 -21.15
N ASN A 63 -15.10 10.00 -20.38
CA ASN A 63 -14.64 11.38 -20.26
C ASN A 63 -13.96 11.85 -21.56
N LYS A 64 -14.58 12.82 -22.24
CA LYS A 64 -14.06 13.39 -23.50
C LYS A 64 -12.68 14.05 -23.34
N ASP A 65 -12.37 14.57 -22.15
CA ASP A 65 -11.07 15.18 -21.84
C ASP A 65 -9.96 14.12 -21.77
N VAL A 66 -10.29 12.92 -21.25
CA VAL A 66 -9.39 11.75 -21.20
C VAL A 66 -9.24 11.10 -22.58
N LEU A 67 -10.32 11.01 -23.35
CA LEU A 67 -10.30 10.44 -24.70
C LEU A 67 -9.61 11.33 -25.75
N ALA A 68 -9.04 12.47 -25.33
CA ALA A 68 -8.42 13.47 -26.19
C ALA A 68 -9.36 14.03 -27.28
N GLN A 69 -10.68 13.97 -27.06
CA GLN A 69 -11.70 14.48 -27.99
C GLN A 69 -11.94 15.98 -27.83
N THR A 70 -11.40 16.58 -26.78
CA THR A 70 -11.42 18.02 -26.52
C THR A 70 -10.00 18.60 -26.48
N PRO A 71 -9.81 19.91 -26.77
CA PRO A 71 -8.55 20.59 -26.54
C PRO A 71 -8.13 20.58 -25.06
N LEU A 72 -6.82 20.61 -24.78
CA LEU A 72 -6.31 20.66 -23.40
C LEU A 72 -6.83 21.86 -22.60
N THR A 73 -7.11 22.98 -23.26
CA THR A 73 -7.70 24.16 -22.62
C THR A 73 -9.12 23.91 -22.09
N THR A 74 -9.86 22.97 -22.66
CA THR A 74 -11.19 22.57 -22.21
C THR A 74 -11.10 21.71 -20.95
N LEU A 75 -10.15 20.76 -20.93
CA LEU A 75 -9.83 19.96 -19.75
C LEU A 75 -9.54 20.84 -18.52
N LEU A 76 -8.76 21.93 -18.69
CA LEU A 76 -8.44 22.86 -17.60
C LEU A 76 -9.65 23.65 -17.08
N LYS A 77 -10.77 23.66 -17.80
CA LYS A 77 -12.02 24.37 -17.46
C LYS A 77 -13.15 23.44 -17.00
N ASN A 78 -12.94 22.13 -17.10
CA ASN A 78 -13.90 21.11 -16.68
C ASN A 78 -13.55 20.58 -15.28
N ASP A 79 -14.52 19.94 -14.64
CA ASP A 79 -14.30 19.10 -13.49
C ASP A 79 -13.72 17.73 -13.88
N PHE A 80 -13.42 16.92 -12.87
CA PHE A 80 -12.84 15.58 -13.02
C PHE A 80 -13.66 14.66 -13.93
N TRP A 81 -14.96 14.86 -14.03
CA TRP A 81 -15.88 14.01 -14.80
C TRP A 81 -16.09 14.52 -16.24
N GLY A 82 -15.43 15.63 -16.62
CA GLY A 82 -15.52 16.24 -17.95
C GLY A 82 -16.70 17.21 -18.10
N THR A 83 -17.31 17.66 -17.00
CA THR A 83 -18.38 18.65 -17.01
C THR A 83 -17.80 20.05 -16.81
N PRO A 84 -18.22 21.09 -17.55
CA PRO A 84 -17.71 22.45 -17.34
C PRO A 84 -17.85 22.91 -15.89
N MET A 85 -16.78 23.46 -15.32
CA MET A 85 -16.77 23.89 -13.91
C MET A 85 -17.82 24.97 -13.60
N ARG A 86 -18.24 25.73 -14.62
CA ARG A 86 -19.30 26.74 -14.52
C ARG A 86 -20.72 26.16 -14.49
N ASP A 87 -20.90 24.89 -14.87
CA ASP A 87 -22.20 24.23 -14.88
C ASP A 87 -22.71 24.04 -13.44
N VAL A 88 -24.02 24.14 -13.25
CA VAL A 88 -24.69 23.91 -11.96
C VAL A 88 -24.66 22.44 -11.56
N ASN A 89 -24.62 21.54 -12.55
CA ASN A 89 -24.55 20.09 -12.36
C ASN A 89 -23.11 19.58 -12.22
N SER A 90 -22.11 20.46 -12.29
CA SER A 90 -20.73 20.06 -12.06
C SER A 90 -20.55 19.60 -10.61
N HIS A 91 -19.82 18.50 -10.42
CA HIS A 91 -19.42 18.03 -9.09
C HIS A 91 -18.35 18.92 -8.44
N LYS A 92 -17.83 19.93 -9.15
CA LYS A 92 -16.80 20.88 -8.71
C LYS A 92 -15.48 20.25 -8.25
N SER A 93 -15.28 18.95 -8.50
CA SER A 93 -14.04 18.25 -8.23
C SER A 93 -12.98 18.62 -9.27
N TYR A 94 -12.14 19.60 -8.97
CA TYR A 94 -11.09 20.06 -9.89
C TYR A 94 -9.82 19.21 -9.77
N ARG A 95 -9.51 18.40 -10.79
CA ARG A 95 -8.36 17.47 -10.82
C ARG A 95 -7.67 17.42 -12.20
N PRO A 96 -7.24 18.56 -12.76
CA PRO A 96 -6.74 18.64 -14.13
C PRO A 96 -5.50 17.75 -14.36
N LEU A 97 -4.61 17.63 -13.37
CA LEU A 97 -3.41 16.80 -13.50
C LEU A 97 -3.76 15.31 -13.60
N THR A 98 -4.69 14.82 -12.77
CA THR A 98 -5.16 13.43 -12.82
C THR A 98 -5.81 13.13 -14.17
N THR A 99 -6.72 14.00 -14.64
CA THR A 99 -7.37 13.85 -15.95
C THR A 99 -6.34 13.88 -17.09
N LEU A 100 -5.32 14.74 -17.00
CA LEU A 100 -4.23 14.81 -17.97
C LEU A 100 -3.40 13.51 -17.98
N THR A 101 -3.07 12.95 -16.81
CA THR A 101 -2.37 11.67 -16.72
C THR A 101 -3.17 10.54 -17.38
N PHE A 102 -4.48 10.46 -17.12
CA PHE A 102 -5.34 9.47 -17.80
C PHE A 102 -5.37 9.69 -19.31
N ARG A 103 -5.45 10.94 -19.77
CA ARG A 103 -5.40 11.28 -21.19
C ARG A 103 -4.11 10.79 -21.83
N SER A 104 -2.97 11.08 -21.22
CA SER A 104 -1.66 10.62 -21.70
C SER A 104 -1.60 9.09 -21.76
N LEU A 105 -1.96 8.39 -20.68
CA LEU A 105 -1.92 6.93 -20.61
C LEU A 105 -2.84 6.25 -21.66
N LYS A 106 -4.05 6.77 -21.87
CA LYS A 106 -4.95 6.27 -22.92
C LYS A 106 -4.43 6.54 -24.32
N PHE A 107 -3.84 7.72 -24.54
CA PHE A 107 -3.25 8.08 -25.82
C PHE A 107 -2.11 7.16 -26.22
N TYR A 108 -1.22 6.80 -25.28
CA TYR A 108 -0.14 5.82 -25.53
C TYR A 108 -0.62 4.40 -25.80
N LYS A 109 -1.87 4.06 -25.46
CA LYS A 109 -2.47 2.73 -25.73
C LYS A 109 -3.20 2.67 -27.08
N ILE A 110 -3.42 3.81 -27.73
CA ILE A 110 -4.12 3.95 -29.02
C ILE A 110 -3.14 4.15 -30.19
N LEU A 111 -1.90 4.59 -29.91
CA LEU A 111 -0.75 4.58 -30.82
C LEU A 111 -0.08 3.21 -30.82
#